data_AF-A0A970UJV6-F1
#
_entry.id   AF-A0A970UJV6-F1
#
_cell.length_a   1.000
_cell.length_b   1.000
_cell.length_c   1.000
_cell.angle_alpha   90.00
_cell.angle_beta   90.00
_cell.angle_gamma   90.00
#
_symmetry.space_group_name_H-M   'P 1'
#
loop_
_entity.id
_entity.type
_entity.pdbx_description
1 polymer ?
#
loop_
_entity_poly.entity_id
_entity_poly.type
_entity_poly.pdbx_seq_one_letter_code
_entity_poly.pdbx_strand_id
1 'polypeptide(L)' 'SYCWLPIDSEGLIRLTPEMMSFLDLRVGMKLLSIRSSDIAFSMGAKGRLLEAADQYDGVIEEF' A
#
# COMPACT_ATOMS: atom_id res chain seq x y z
N SER A 1 -12.19 2.62 5.50
CA SER A 1 -11.90 4.06 5.36
C SER A 1 -10.90 4.24 4.24
N TYR A 2 -11.12 5.19 3.34
CA TYR A 2 -10.16 5.53 2.27
C TYR A 2 -9.40 6.79 2.68
N CYS A 3 -8.08 6.79 2.49
CA CYS A 3 -7.21 7.94 2.69
C CYS A 3 -6.60 8.32 1.34
N TRP A 4 -6.46 9.63 1.10
CA TRP A 4 -5.83 10.17 -0.11
C TRP A 4 -4.53 10.85 0.28
N LEU A 5 -3.44 10.45 -0.36
CA LEU A 5 -2.11 11.05 -0.17
C LEU A 5 -1.56 11.52 -1.52
N PRO A 6 -1.04 12.76 -1.59
CA PRO A 6 -0.34 13.21 -2.79
C PRO A 6 1.01 12.51 -2.92
N ILE A 7 1.48 12.38 -4.16
CA ILE A 7 2.87 12.08 -4.47
C ILE A 7 3.60 13.43 -4.52
N ASP A 8 4.70 13.57 -3.78
CA ASP A 8 5.47 14.81 -3.77
C ASP A 8 6.29 14.99 -5.07
N SER A 9 6.96 16.13 -5.21
CA SER A 9 7.78 16.44 -6.40
C SER A 9 8.96 15.47 -6.60
N GLU A 10 9.32 14.69 -5.58
CA GLU A 10 10.37 13.68 -5.65
C GLU A 10 9.81 12.29 -5.97
N GLY A 11 8.49 12.15 -6.16
CA GLY A 11 7.85 10.87 -6.43
C GLY A 11 7.55 10.05 -5.17
N LEU A 12 7.55 10.65 -3.98
CA LEU A 12 7.39 9.93 -2.72
C LEU A 12 5.97 10.07 -2.15
N ILE A 13 5.48 8.96 -1.56
CA ILE A 13 4.30 8.96 -0.67
C ILE A 13 4.81 9.02 0.77
N ARG A 14 4.36 10.01 1.54
CA ARG A 14 4.78 10.20 2.94
C ARG A 14 3.67 9.80 3.90
N LEU A 15 3.93 8.75 4.68
CA LEU A 15 3.03 8.30 5.75
C LEU A 15 3.36 9.04 7.05
N THR A 16 2.34 9.60 7.70
CA THR A 16 2.52 10.22 9.02
C THR A 16 2.63 9.14 10.11
N PRO A 17 3.22 9.44 11.28
CA PRO A 17 3.24 8.50 12.41
C PRO A 17 1.85 8.00 12.82
N GLU A 18 0.83 8.85 12.74
CA GLU A 18 -0.55 8.50 13.03
C GLU A 18 -1.11 7.50 12.01
N MET A 19 -0.85 7.71 10.71
CA MET A 19 -1.23 6.75 9.66
C MET A 19 -0.52 5.41 9.83
N MET A 20 0.78 5.44 10.13
CA MET A 20 1.57 4.23 10.42
C MET A 20 0.97 3.46 11.60
N SER A 21 0.59 4.16 12.67
CA SER A 21 -0.04 3.53 13.84
C SER A 21 -1.44 2.99 13.51
N PHE A 22 -2.26 3.73 12.77
CA PHE A 22 -3.62 3.32 12.42
C PHE A 22 -3.62 2.08 11.51
N LEU A 23 -2.70 2.03 10.55
CA LEU A 23 -2.55 0.93 9.60
C LEU A 23 -1.67 -0.21 10.14
N ASP A 24 -1.10 -0.06 11.35
CA ASP A 24 -0.21 -1.04 11.99
C ASP A 24 1.03 -1.38 11.12
N LEU A 25 1.60 -0.34 10.52
CA LEU A 25 2.74 -0.43 9.61
C LEU A 25 4.07 -0.29 10.35
N ARG A 26 5.10 -0.95 9.83
CA ARG A 26 6.47 -0.89 10.34
C ARG A 26 7.45 -0.71 9.19
N VAL A 27 8.58 -0.05 9.47
CA VAL A 27 9.68 0.07 8.50
C VAL A 27 10.15 -1.33 8.08
N GLY A 28 10.33 -1.53 6.78
CA GLY A 28 10.71 -2.82 6.18
C GLY A 28 9.53 -3.75 5.85
N MET A 29 8.29 -3.35 6.17
CA MET A 29 7.10 -4.08 5.74
C MET A 29 6.89 -3.93 4.24
N LYS A 30 6.63 -5.04 3.54
CA LYS A 30 6.23 -5.01 2.13
C LYS A 30 4.77 -4.59 2.03
N LEU A 31 4.47 -3.66 1.13
CA LEU A 31 3.13 -3.13 0.90
C LEU A 31 2.66 -3.52 -0.49
N LEU A 32 1.42 -3.98 -0.59
CA LEU A 32 0.79 -4.21 -1.88
C LEU A 32 0.23 -2.88 -2.41
N SER A 33 0.67 -2.51 -3.61
CA SER A 33 0.21 -1.29 -4.30
C SER A 33 -0.48 -1.68 -5.60
N ILE A 34 -1.73 -1.25 -5.77
CA ILE A 34 -2.44 -1.37 -7.05
C ILE A 34 -2.48 0.00 -7.71
N ARG A 35 -1.91 0.08 -8.92
CA ARG A 35 -2.11 1.21 -9.83
C ARG A 35 -3.44 1.04 -10.56
N SER A 36 -4.49 1.71 -10.08
CA SER A 36 -5.82 1.62 -10.70
C SER A 36 -5.99 2.56 -11.90
N SER A 37 -5.30 3.71 -11.91
CA SER A 37 -5.26 4.71 -12.99
C SER A 37 -4.10 5.69 -12.72
N ASP A 38 -3.86 6.67 -13.61
CA ASP A 38 -2.86 7.73 -13.39
C ASP A 38 -3.23 8.71 -12.24
N ILE A 39 -4.38 8.50 -11.59
CA ILE A 39 -4.97 9.44 -10.63
C ILE A 39 -4.77 8.97 -9.18
N ALA A 40 -4.56 7.68 -8.93
CA ALA A 40 -4.43 7.16 -7.56
C ALA A 40 -3.78 5.78 -7.44
N PHE A 41 -3.04 5.60 -6.35
CA PHE A 41 -2.65 4.29 -5.82
C PHE A 41 -3.59 3.89 -4.69
N SER A 42 -4.05 2.64 -4.71
CA SER A 42 -4.73 2.04 -3.56
C SER A 42 -3.74 1.16 -2.81
N MET A 43 -3.51 1.47 -1.53
CA MET A 43 -2.62 0.73 -0.65
C MET A 43 -3.43 0.07 0.46
N GLY A 44 -3.25 -1.24 0.63
CA GLY A 44 -3.89 -2.01 1.68
C GLY A 44 -2.85 -2.62 2.62
N ALA A 45 -3.11 -2.55 3.94
CA ALA A 45 -2.33 -3.25 4.96
C ALA A 45 -3.06 -4.48 5.53
N LYS A 46 -4.40 -4.55 5.38
CA LYS A 46 -5.25 -5.69 5.76
C LYS A 46 -6.45 -5.83 4.78
N GLY A 47 -7.07 -7.01 4.71
CA GLY A 47 -8.34 -7.25 4.03
C GLY A 47 -8.28 -8.24 2.86
N ARG A 48 -9.42 -8.46 2.19
CA ARG A 48 -9.64 -9.53 1.19
C ARG A 48 -8.58 -9.63 0.09
N LEU A 49 -8.02 -8.49 -0.33
CA LEU A 49 -6.99 -8.47 -1.36
C LEU A 49 -5.65 -9.03 -0.84
N LEU A 50 -5.27 -8.69 0.39
CA LEU A 50 -4.07 -9.24 1.00
C LEU A 50 -4.26 -10.72 1.37
N GLU A 51 -5.45 -11.09 1.85
CA GLU A 51 -5.78 -12.50 2.05
C GLU A 51 -5.67 -13.31 0.76
N ALA A 52 -6.11 -12.74 -0.38
CA ALA A 52 -5.98 -13.37 -1.68
C ALA A 52 -4.51 -13.41 -2.17
N ALA A 53 -3.72 -12.37 -1.89
CA ALA A 53 -2.29 -12.36 -2.21
C ALA A 53 -1.50 -13.37 -1.38
N ASP A 54 -1.82 -13.53 -0.09
CA ASP A 54 -1.20 -14.53 0.79
C ASP A 54 -1.57 -15.96 0.39
N GLN A 55 -2.76 -16.17 -0.19
CA GLN A 55 -3.22 -17.47 -0.70
C GLN A 55 -2.77 -17.73 -2.15
N TYR A 56 -2.07 -16.80 -2.78
CA TYR A 56 -1.65 -16.95 -4.16
C TYR A 56 -0.36 -17.78 -4.22
N ASP A 57 -0.48 -19.02 -4.71
CA ASP A 57 0.66 -19.96 -4.84
C ASP A 57 1.65 -19.60 -5.98
N GLY A 58 1.40 -18.52 -6.72
CA GLY A 58 2.27 -18.05 -7.79
C GLY A 58 3.31 -17.03 -7.32
N VAL A 59 4.00 -16.40 -8.27
CA VAL A 59 4.97 -15.33 -7.98
C VAL A 59 4.33 -13.99 -8.27
N ILE A 60 4.33 -13.09 -7.28
CA ILE A 60 4.01 -11.68 -7.47
C ILE A 60 5.33 -10.97 -7.79
N GLU A 61 5.47 -10.45 -9.02
CA GLU A 61 6.67 -9.73 -9.42
C GLU A 61 6.77 -8.38 -8.69
N GLU A 62 7.96 -8.09 -8.14
CA GLU A 62 8.29 -6.82 -7.48
C GLU A 62 9.06 -5.94 -8.49
N PHE A 63 8.62 -4.70 -8.68
CA PHE A 63 9.18 -3.73 -9.64
C PHE A 63 9.67 -2.46 -8.94
#